data_AF-I4EE65-F1
#
_entry.id   AF-I4EE65-F1
#
_cell.length_a   1.000
_cell.length_b   1.000
_cell.length_c   1.000
_cell.angle_alpha   90.00
_cell.angle_beta   90.00
_cell.angle_gamma   90.00
#
_symmetry.space_group_name_H-M   'P 1'
#
loop_
_entity.id
_entity.type
_entity.pdbx_description
1 polymer ?
#
loop_
_entity_poly.entity_id
_entity_poly.type
_entity_poly.pdbx_seq_one_letter_code
_entity_poly.pdbx_strand_id
1 'polypeptide(L)'
;MHNRDTAIEWAAGIVSRGDVLYLDTETTGLDSRAEIVEIAVINGAGVTVLDRLVRPSSRIPPEVTAIHGIDDDMVAGAPAWPVVFAEFAHLLQRYASIVVYNAPFDRRIINQVNQRYGLPPVEIDWHCAMQQFAVYAGRRHSLARAARSVGVPLAPTHRALADTQVCRDLVHAMAASRPCDEPLPEFRPRRRRWLPD
;
A
#
# COMPACT_ATOMS: atom_id res chain seq x y z
N MET A 1 27.63 6.03 3.47
CA MET A 1 26.49 5.79 2.57
C MET A 1 25.36 6.67 3.05
N HIS A 2 24.89 7.63 2.25
CA HIS A 2 23.79 8.47 2.69
C HIS A 2 22.54 7.60 2.82
N ASN A 3 21.69 7.89 3.81
CA ASN A 3 20.42 7.18 3.98
C ASN A 3 19.59 7.20 2.67
N ARG A 4 19.70 8.26 1.86
CA ARG A 4 19.01 8.33 0.57
C ARG A 4 19.45 7.24 -0.42
N ASP A 5 20.75 6.93 -0.48
CA ASP A 5 21.32 6.01 -1.46
C ASP A 5 20.80 4.59 -1.23
N THR A 6 20.66 4.15 0.02
CA THR A 6 20.07 2.83 0.35
C THR A 6 18.62 2.71 -0.13
N ALA A 7 17.84 3.79 -0.03
CA ALA A 7 16.46 3.80 -0.51
C ALA A 7 16.39 3.80 -2.05
N ILE A 8 17.35 4.45 -2.73
CA ILE A 8 17.49 4.40 -4.20
C ILE A 8 17.88 2.99 -4.64
N GLU A 9 18.88 2.38 -3.99
CA GLU A 9 19.33 1.00 -4.25
C GLU A 9 18.20 -0.01 -4.03
N TRP A 10 17.44 0.13 -2.94
CA TRP A 10 16.25 -0.69 -2.70
C TRP A 10 15.24 -0.54 -3.83
N ALA A 11 14.92 0.70 -4.22
CA ALA A 11 13.95 0.96 -5.28
C ALA A 11 14.42 0.40 -6.63
N ALA A 12 15.70 0.58 -6.98
CA ALA A 12 16.30 -0.01 -8.17
C ALA A 12 16.23 -1.55 -8.13
N GLY A 13 16.50 -2.14 -6.97
CA GLY A 13 16.33 -3.58 -6.72
C GLY A 13 14.90 -4.05 -6.98
N ILE A 14 13.89 -3.35 -6.47
CA ILE A 14 12.47 -3.65 -6.71
C ILE A 14 12.12 -3.52 -8.20
N VAL A 15 12.51 -2.42 -8.85
CA VAL A 15 12.18 -2.16 -10.26
C VAL A 15 12.87 -3.15 -11.21
N SER A 16 14.06 -3.63 -10.85
CA SER A 16 14.79 -4.62 -11.65
C SER A 16 14.21 -6.03 -11.57
N ARG A 17 13.32 -6.30 -10.60
CA ARG A 17 12.66 -7.61 -10.41
C ARG A 17 11.42 -7.73 -11.30
N GLY A 18 11.28 -8.88 -11.96
CA GLY A 18 10.10 -9.21 -12.77
C GLY A 18 8.93 -9.81 -11.96
N ASP A 19 9.17 -10.15 -10.70
CA ASP A 19 8.30 -10.94 -9.83
C ASP A 19 7.85 -10.16 -8.57
N VAL A 20 7.60 -8.86 -8.75
CA VAL A 20 7.04 -7.97 -7.71
C VAL A 20 5.60 -7.54 -8.03
N LEU A 21 4.78 -7.49 -6.98
CA LEU A 21 3.44 -6.91 -7.01
C LEU A 21 3.41 -5.59 -6.22
N TYR A 22 2.48 -4.72 -6.59
CA TYR A 22 2.06 -3.59 -5.78
C TYR A 22 0.60 -3.80 -5.38
N LEU A 23 0.26 -3.44 -4.16
CA LEU A 23 -1.08 -3.64 -3.60
C LEU A 23 -1.52 -2.42 -2.79
N ASP A 24 -2.82 -2.18 -2.81
CA ASP A 24 -3.52 -1.28 -1.90
C ASP A 24 -4.92 -1.84 -1.58
N THR A 25 -5.46 -1.47 -0.42
CA THR A 25 -6.81 -1.85 0.01
C THR A 25 -7.59 -0.66 0.52
N GLU A 26 -8.86 -0.59 0.12
CA GLU A 26 -9.85 0.24 0.81
C GLU A 26 -10.62 -0.62 1.81
N THR A 27 -10.99 -0.03 2.94
CA THR A 27 -11.51 -0.79 4.09
C THR A 27 -12.66 -0.07 4.76
N THR A 28 -13.49 -0.80 5.52
CA THR A 28 -14.57 -0.21 6.32
C THR A 28 -14.10 0.60 7.54
N GLY A 29 -12.78 0.73 7.76
CA GLY A 29 -12.21 1.46 8.88
C GLY A 29 -10.78 1.03 9.23
N LEU A 30 -10.27 1.46 10.38
CA LEU A 30 -8.87 1.22 10.76
C LEU A 30 -8.69 0.23 11.92
N ASP A 31 -9.77 -0.18 12.58
CA ASP A 31 -9.72 -0.98 13.80
C ASP A 31 -9.54 -2.49 13.52
N SER A 32 -9.76 -3.31 14.55
CA SER A 32 -9.67 -4.78 14.47
C SER A 32 -10.93 -5.44 13.88
N ARG A 33 -12.00 -4.67 13.65
CA ARG A 33 -13.25 -5.12 13.02
C ARG A 33 -13.35 -4.71 11.56
N ALA A 34 -12.47 -3.82 11.10
CA ALA A 34 -12.41 -3.38 9.72
C ALA A 34 -12.29 -4.54 8.73
N GLU A 35 -12.99 -4.41 7.62
CA GLU A 35 -13.02 -5.37 6.51
C GLU A 35 -12.58 -4.69 5.22
N ILE A 36 -12.11 -5.48 4.26
CA ILE A 36 -11.72 -5.00 2.94
C ILE A 36 -13.00 -4.75 2.14
N VAL A 37 -13.07 -3.61 1.46
CA VAL A 37 -14.15 -3.25 0.51
C VAL A 37 -13.64 -3.08 -0.91
N GLU A 38 -12.34 -2.88 -1.09
CA GLU A 38 -11.66 -2.93 -2.38
C GLU A 38 -10.25 -3.47 -2.22
N ILE A 39 -9.79 -4.24 -3.19
CA ILE A 39 -8.40 -4.64 -3.31
C ILE A 39 -7.95 -4.44 -4.76
N ALA A 40 -6.81 -3.79 -4.93
CA ALA A 40 -6.14 -3.68 -6.22
C ALA A 40 -4.73 -4.22 -6.14
N VAL A 41 -4.32 -4.91 -7.19
CA VAL A 41 -2.98 -5.45 -7.35
C VAL A 41 -2.52 -5.24 -8.78
N ILE A 42 -1.33 -4.66 -8.93
CA ILE A 42 -0.66 -4.50 -10.23
C ILE A 42 0.72 -5.14 -10.16
N ASN A 43 1.26 -5.60 -11.29
CA ASN A 43 2.63 -6.09 -11.34
C ASN A 43 3.65 -4.95 -11.52
N GLY A 44 4.96 -5.27 -11.48
CA GLY A 44 6.04 -4.31 -11.72
C GLY A 44 5.96 -3.55 -13.05
N ALA A 45 5.33 -4.13 -14.08
CA ALA A 45 5.10 -3.46 -15.36
C ALA A 45 3.92 -2.47 -15.35
N GLY A 46 3.17 -2.41 -14.24
CA GLY A 46 1.99 -1.56 -14.10
C GLY A 46 0.71 -2.17 -14.65
N VAL A 47 0.74 -3.46 -15.03
CA VAL A 47 -0.46 -4.19 -15.49
C VAL A 47 -1.28 -4.60 -14.29
N THR A 48 -2.56 -4.24 -14.30
CA THR A 48 -3.53 -4.68 -13.30
C THR A 48 -3.78 -6.17 -13.41
N VAL A 49 -3.52 -6.89 -12.32
CA VAL A 49 -3.67 -8.35 -12.21
C VAL A 49 -4.80 -8.77 -11.26
N LEU A 50 -5.24 -7.86 -10.39
CA LEU A 50 -6.45 -7.98 -9.58
C LEU A 50 -7.03 -6.59 -9.35
N ASP A 51 -8.34 -6.45 -9.52
CA ASP A 51 -9.09 -5.24 -9.17
C ASP A 51 -10.52 -5.67 -8.84
N ARG A 52 -10.86 -5.63 -7.55
CA ARG A 52 -12.11 -6.18 -7.02
C ARG A 52 -12.67 -5.31 -5.92
N LEU A 53 -13.95 -4.97 -6.05
CA LEU A 53 -14.78 -4.67 -4.89
C LEU A 53 -15.01 -5.94 -4.08
N VAL A 54 -15.14 -5.79 -2.77
CA VAL A 54 -15.37 -6.87 -1.81
C VAL A 54 -16.59 -6.51 -0.99
N ARG A 55 -17.53 -7.45 -0.86
CA ARG A 55 -18.70 -7.25 -0.01
C ARG A 55 -18.33 -7.50 1.47
N PRO A 56 -18.35 -6.47 2.33
CA PRO A 56 -18.11 -6.65 3.76
C PRO A 56 -19.32 -7.34 4.44
N SER A 57 -19.11 -7.81 5.66
CA SER A 57 -20.19 -8.37 6.51
C SER A 57 -21.01 -7.29 7.23
N SER A 58 -20.46 -6.08 7.34
CA SER A 58 -21.06 -4.93 8.02
C SER A 58 -21.15 -3.74 7.08
N ARG A 59 -22.06 -2.80 7.37
CA ARG A 59 -22.20 -1.56 6.59
C ARG A 59 -20.93 -0.74 6.61
N ILE A 60 -20.64 -0.07 5.50
CA ILE A 60 -19.54 0.88 5.39
C ILE A 60 -19.93 2.17 6.13
N PRO A 61 -19.13 2.65 7.11
CA PRO A 61 -19.44 3.90 7.79
C PRO A 61 -19.45 5.10 6.81
N PRO A 62 -20.37 6.07 6.96
CA PRO A 62 -20.44 7.24 6.07
C PRO A 62 -19.15 8.06 6.03
N GLU A 63 -18.45 8.18 7.15
CA GLU A 63 -17.18 8.90 7.24
C GLU A 63 -16.05 8.22 6.46
N VAL A 64 -16.11 6.90 6.28
CA VAL A 64 -15.16 6.12 5.48
C VAL A 64 -15.56 6.17 4.01
N THR A 65 -16.86 6.08 3.72
CA THR A 65 -17.43 6.32 2.39
C THR A 65 -17.01 7.69 1.85
N ALA A 66 -17.00 8.73 2.70
CA ALA A 66 -16.56 10.07 2.31
C ALA A 66 -15.07 10.18 1.94
N ILE A 67 -14.25 9.19 2.32
CA ILE A 67 -12.81 9.13 1.98
C ILE A 67 -12.64 8.45 0.61
N HIS A 68 -13.06 7.19 0.49
CA HIS A 68 -12.81 6.36 -0.69
C HIS A 68 -13.93 6.36 -1.75
N GLY A 69 -15.10 6.89 -1.42
CA GLY A 69 -16.25 6.97 -2.32
C GLY A 69 -17.01 5.66 -2.54
N ILE A 70 -16.57 4.53 -1.98
CA ILE A 70 -17.27 3.25 -2.03
C ILE A 70 -18.41 3.21 -1.01
N ASP A 71 -19.63 3.00 -1.46
CA ASP A 71 -20.81 2.85 -0.60
C ASP A 71 -21.35 1.41 -0.55
N ASP A 72 -22.34 1.17 0.31
CA ASP A 72 -22.98 -0.14 0.48
C ASP A 72 -23.60 -0.67 -0.83
N ASP A 73 -24.11 0.22 -1.70
CA ASP A 73 -24.78 -0.14 -2.96
C ASP A 73 -23.77 -0.66 -3.99
N MET A 74 -22.59 -0.03 -4.07
CA MET A 74 -21.48 -0.48 -4.94
C MET A 74 -21.01 -1.89 -4.60
N VAL A 75 -20.98 -2.25 -3.31
CA VAL A 75 -20.48 -3.57 -2.85
C VAL A 75 -21.57 -4.63 -2.68
N ALA A 76 -22.86 -4.27 -2.81
CA ALA A 76 -23.98 -5.19 -2.57
C ALA A 76 -23.91 -6.47 -3.44
N GLY A 77 -23.52 -6.29 -4.71
CA GLY A 77 -23.35 -7.37 -5.69
C GLY A 77 -21.93 -7.96 -5.75
N ALA A 78 -20.99 -7.42 -4.99
CA ALA A 78 -19.59 -7.85 -5.01
C ALA A 78 -19.40 -9.24 -4.34
N PRO A 79 -18.37 -10.00 -4.74
CA PRO A 79 -18.00 -11.22 -4.04
C PRO A 79 -17.59 -10.95 -2.59
N ALA A 80 -17.86 -11.91 -1.70
CA ALA A 80 -17.33 -11.89 -0.34
C ALA A 80 -15.82 -12.19 -0.34
N TRP A 81 -15.14 -11.80 0.75
CA TRP A 81 -13.68 -11.93 0.87
C TRP A 81 -13.12 -13.33 0.52
N PRO A 82 -13.69 -14.48 0.95
CA PRO A 82 -13.11 -15.79 0.62
C PRO A 82 -13.00 -16.06 -0.89
N VAL A 83 -13.92 -15.54 -1.70
CA VAL A 83 -13.88 -15.70 -3.17
C VAL A 83 -12.74 -14.87 -3.76
N VAL A 84 -12.63 -13.61 -3.35
CA VAL A 84 -11.56 -12.70 -3.80
C VAL A 84 -10.20 -13.16 -3.31
N PHE A 85 -10.12 -13.67 -2.08
CA PHE A 85 -8.90 -14.21 -1.50
C PHE A 85 -8.40 -15.44 -2.26
N ALA A 86 -9.28 -16.31 -2.78
CA ALA A 86 -8.84 -17.44 -3.59
C ALA A 86 -8.14 -16.99 -4.89
N GLU A 87 -8.67 -15.96 -5.55
CA GLU A 87 -8.05 -15.33 -6.73
C GLU A 87 -6.70 -14.69 -6.35
N PHE A 88 -6.67 -13.93 -5.25
CA PHE A 88 -5.46 -13.29 -4.75
C PHE A 88 -4.38 -14.31 -4.34
N ALA A 89 -4.72 -15.34 -3.58
CA ALA A 89 -3.78 -16.38 -3.14
C ALA A 89 -3.17 -17.14 -4.32
N HIS A 90 -3.95 -17.41 -5.39
CA HIS A 90 -3.42 -18.00 -6.60
C HIS A 90 -2.42 -17.07 -7.30
N LEU A 91 -2.71 -15.77 -7.35
CA LEU A 91 -1.79 -14.77 -7.88
C LEU A 91 -0.45 -14.79 -7.12
N LEU A 92 -0.48 -14.82 -5.79
CA LEU A 92 0.72 -14.78 -4.95
C LEU A 92 1.72 -15.91 -5.20
N GLN A 93 1.27 -17.07 -5.69
CA GLN A 93 2.15 -18.20 -6.02
C GLN A 93 3.15 -17.90 -7.14
N ARG A 94 2.94 -16.80 -7.89
CA ARG A 94 3.73 -16.45 -9.08
C ARG A 94 4.71 -15.29 -8.84
N TYR A 95 4.73 -14.73 -7.64
CA TYR A 95 5.49 -13.53 -7.29
C TYR A 95 6.26 -13.73 -5.99
N ALA A 96 7.43 -13.11 -5.88
CA ALA A 96 8.29 -13.25 -4.71
C ALA A 96 7.95 -12.24 -3.61
N SER A 97 7.47 -11.04 -3.99
CA SER A 97 7.23 -9.96 -3.02
C SER A 97 6.06 -9.04 -3.40
N ILE A 98 5.56 -8.33 -2.38
CA ILE A 98 4.57 -7.26 -2.53
C ILE A 98 5.14 -5.96 -1.95
N VAL A 99 4.97 -4.87 -2.68
CA VAL A 99 5.24 -3.52 -2.21
C VAL A 99 3.93 -2.78 -1.94
N VAL A 100 3.82 -2.20 -0.75
CA VAL A 100 2.65 -1.41 -0.34
C VAL A 100 3.14 -0.14 0.32
N TYR A 101 2.41 0.97 0.15
CA TYR A 101 2.84 2.23 0.75
C TYR A 101 2.91 2.12 2.26
N ASN A 102 1.86 1.61 2.92
CA ASN A 102 1.85 1.36 4.36
C ASN A 102 1.69 -0.14 4.66
N ALA A 103 2.60 -0.98 4.17
CA ALA A 103 2.49 -2.44 4.26
C ALA A 103 2.02 -3.04 5.61
N PRO A 104 2.43 -2.53 6.79
CA PRO A 104 1.90 -3.04 8.07
C PRO A 104 0.38 -2.93 8.21
N PHE A 105 -0.25 -1.92 7.59
CA PHE A 105 -1.69 -1.75 7.61
C PHE A 105 -2.39 -2.82 6.76
N ASP A 106 -2.10 -2.90 5.47
CA ASP A 106 -2.73 -3.83 4.53
C ASP A 106 -2.47 -5.28 4.93
N ARG A 107 -1.23 -5.61 5.32
CA ARG A 107 -0.88 -6.94 5.82
C ARG A 107 -1.72 -7.31 7.06
N ARG A 108 -1.95 -6.36 7.98
CA ARG A 108 -2.77 -6.62 9.17
C ARG A 108 -4.23 -6.81 8.78
N ILE A 109 -4.81 -5.94 7.96
CA ILE A 109 -6.21 -6.04 7.54
C ILE A 109 -6.44 -7.36 6.78
N ILE A 110 -5.60 -7.70 5.82
CA ILE A 110 -5.73 -8.96 5.07
C ILE A 110 -5.71 -10.16 6.01
N ASN A 111 -4.75 -10.21 6.93
CA ASN A 111 -4.62 -11.35 7.84
C ASN A 111 -5.73 -11.39 8.91
N GLN A 112 -6.24 -10.23 9.37
CA GLN A 112 -7.36 -10.20 10.32
C GLN A 112 -8.66 -10.70 9.68
N VAL A 113 -8.92 -10.31 8.42
CA VAL A 113 -10.09 -10.78 7.68
C VAL A 113 -9.92 -12.25 7.34
N ASN A 114 -8.72 -12.70 6.95
CA ASN A 114 -8.43 -14.12 6.75
C ASN A 114 -8.74 -14.94 8.01
N GLN A 115 -8.29 -14.49 9.19
CA GLN A 115 -8.57 -15.14 10.45
C GLN A 115 -10.07 -15.30 10.71
N ARG A 116 -10.87 -14.26 10.42
CA ARG A 116 -12.33 -14.27 10.60
C ARG A 116 -13.02 -15.33 9.73
N TYR A 117 -12.49 -15.58 8.54
CA TYR A 117 -13.02 -16.56 7.59
C TYR A 117 -12.32 -17.94 7.66
N GLY A 118 -11.38 -18.15 8.59
CA GLY A 118 -10.62 -19.40 8.66
C GLY A 118 -9.68 -19.63 7.47
N LEU A 119 -9.22 -18.56 6.82
CA LEU A 119 -8.29 -18.57 5.69
C LEU A 119 -6.83 -18.46 6.20
N PRO A 120 -5.84 -19.01 5.46
CA PRO A 120 -4.45 -18.93 5.85
C PRO A 120 -3.93 -17.48 5.83
N PRO A 121 -2.92 -17.15 6.64
CA PRO A 121 -2.25 -15.85 6.54
C PRO A 121 -1.50 -15.73 5.21
N VAL A 122 -1.27 -14.48 4.78
CA VAL A 122 -0.46 -14.18 3.60
C VAL A 122 1.02 -14.13 3.98
N GLU A 123 1.73 -15.20 3.61
CA GLU A 123 3.16 -15.39 3.82
C GLU A 123 3.94 -15.11 2.52
N ILE A 124 4.27 -13.85 2.30
CA ILE A 124 5.11 -13.38 1.17
C ILE A 124 6.08 -12.31 1.69
N ASP A 125 7.13 -12.00 0.94
CA ASP A 125 8.02 -10.89 1.31
C ASP A 125 7.30 -9.55 1.13
N TRP A 126 7.09 -8.82 2.24
CA TRP A 126 6.38 -7.54 2.25
C TRP A 126 7.37 -6.38 2.34
N HIS A 127 7.30 -5.44 1.41
CA HIS A 127 8.06 -4.19 1.46
C HIS A 127 7.16 -2.98 1.71
N CYS A 128 7.61 -2.08 2.57
CA CYS A 128 6.89 -0.85 2.92
C CYS A 128 7.50 0.36 2.20
N ALA A 129 6.87 0.83 1.13
CA ALA A 129 7.37 1.97 0.35
C ALA A 129 7.37 3.28 1.16
N MET A 130 6.46 3.48 2.13
CA MET A 130 6.50 4.66 3.01
C MET A 130 7.75 4.68 3.89
N GLN A 131 8.22 3.53 4.38
CA GLN A 131 9.45 3.47 5.18
C GLN A 131 10.65 3.83 4.30
N GLN A 132 10.73 3.25 3.11
CA GLN A 132 11.81 3.52 2.16
C GLN A 132 11.80 4.97 1.68
N PHE A 133 10.61 5.51 1.41
CA PHE A 133 10.46 6.92 1.08
C PHE A 133 10.84 7.84 2.25
N ALA A 134 10.57 7.44 3.50
CA ALA A 134 11.00 8.22 4.66
C ALA A 134 12.52 8.27 4.80
N VAL A 135 13.21 7.20 4.45
CA VAL A 135 14.67 7.15 4.36
C VAL A 135 15.14 8.05 3.20
N TYR A 136 14.53 7.95 2.01
CA TYR A 136 14.82 8.76 0.83
C TYR A 136 14.64 10.28 1.04
N ALA A 137 13.58 10.68 1.74
CA ALA A 137 13.21 12.08 1.94
C ALA A 137 13.62 12.63 3.32
N GLY A 138 14.25 11.82 4.18
CA GLY A 138 14.61 12.19 5.55
C GLY A 138 13.43 12.43 6.50
N ARG A 139 12.19 12.09 6.10
CA ARG A 139 10.98 12.14 6.95
C ARG A 139 9.81 11.40 6.34
N ARG A 140 8.86 10.96 7.18
CA ARG A 140 7.60 10.36 6.72
C ARG A 140 6.69 11.36 5.98
N HIS A 141 5.98 10.83 4.99
CA HIS A 141 5.03 11.52 4.14
C HIS A 141 3.78 10.64 3.98
N SER A 142 2.63 11.25 3.68
CA SER A 142 1.54 10.50 3.05
C SER A 142 1.89 10.19 1.60
N LEU A 143 1.24 9.18 1.00
CA LEU A 143 1.45 8.81 -0.41
C LEU A 143 1.33 10.03 -1.32
N ALA A 144 0.26 10.80 -1.16
CA ALA A 144 0.03 12.03 -1.91
C ALA A 144 1.16 13.07 -1.74
N ARG A 145 1.70 13.24 -0.54
CA ARG A 145 2.80 14.20 -0.32
C ARG A 145 4.13 13.68 -0.88
N ALA A 146 4.37 12.37 -0.80
CA ALA A 146 5.54 11.72 -1.38
C ALA A 146 5.52 11.83 -2.92
N ALA A 147 4.42 11.42 -3.55
CA ALA A 147 4.20 11.52 -5.00
C ALA A 147 4.45 12.93 -5.53
N ARG A 148 3.82 13.95 -4.91
CA ARG A 148 4.04 15.36 -5.29
C ARG A 148 5.49 15.79 -5.18
N SER A 149 6.23 15.33 -4.18
CA SER A 149 7.63 15.74 -3.98
C SER A 149 8.60 15.17 -5.01
N VAL A 150 8.20 14.14 -5.77
CA VAL A 150 8.99 13.55 -6.86
C VAL A 150 8.32 13.70 -8.24
N GLY A 151 7.26 14.51 -8.34
CA GLY A 151 6.58 14.79 -9.61
C GLY A 151 5.67 13.67 -10.13
N VAL A 152 5.29 12.70 -9.29
CA VAL A 152 4.32 11.65 -9.66
C VAL A 152 2.89 12.25 -9.62
N PRO A 153 2.11 12.16 -10.71
CA PRO A 153 0.73 12.62 -10.76
C PRO A 153 -0.17 11.91 -9.75
N LEU A 154 -1.24 12.58 -9.32
CA LEU A 154 -2.25 12.02 -8.43
C LEU A 154 -3.62 12.12 -9.08
N ALA A 155 -4.39 11.03 -9.00
CA ALA A 155 -5.83 11.09 -9.21
C ALA A 155 -6.50 11.73 -7.98
N PRO A 156 -7.57 12.53 -8.15
CA PRO A 156 -8.32 13.11 -7.04
C PRO A 156 -9.29 12.09 -6.41
N THR A 157 -8.85 10.85 -6.22
CA THR A 157 -9.66 9.72 -5.75
C THR A 157 -8.86 8.86 -4.79
N HIS A 158 -9.51 8.33 -3.75
CA HIS A 158 -8.98 7.24 -2.92
C HIS A 158 -9.60 5.93 -3.40
N ARG A 159 -9.03 5.40 -4.48
CA ARG A 159 -9.42 4.10 -5.03
C ARG A 159 -8.18 3.24 -4.99
N ALA A 160 -8.33 1.99 -4.59
CA ALA A 160 -7.20 1.09 -4.38
C ALA A 160 -6.31 1.02 -5.63
N LEU A 161 -6.89 0.95 -6.82
CA LEU A 161 -6.12 0.88 -8.07
C LEU A 161 -5.28 2.14 -8.33
N ALA A 162 -5.87 3.32 -8.09
CA ALA A 162 -5.17 4.59 -8.28
C ALA A 162 -4.02 4.73 -7.28
N ASP A 163 -4.25 4.41 -6.00
CA ASP A 163 -3.21 4.49 -4.97
C ASP A 163 -2.12 3.42 -5.17
N THR A 164 -2.48 2.23 -5.67
CA THR A 164 -1.52 1.20 -6.10
C THR A 164 -0.60 1.70 -7.23
N GLN A 165 -1.17 2.36 -8.24
CA GLN A 165 -0.40 2.94 -9.36
C GLN A 165 0.54 4.05 -8.88
N VAL A 166 0.06 4.95 -8.02
CA VAL A 166 0.88 6.02 -7.44
C VAL A 166 2.02 5.43 -6.58
N CYS A 167 1.74 4.39 -5.80
CA CYS A 167 2.76 3.69 -5.01
C CYS A 167 3.86 3.11 -5.90
N ARG A 168 3.49 2.45 -7.00
CA ARG A 168 4.44 1.97 -8.00
C ARG A 168 5.26 3.10 -8.60
N ASP A 169 4.60 4.13 -9.12
CA ASP A 169 5.28 5.22 -9.81
C ASP A 169 6.22 5.98 -8.89
N LEU A 170 5.88 6.09 -7.60
CA LEU A 170 6.77 6.61 -6.56
C LEU A 170 8.06 5.78 -6.44
N VAL A 171 7.95 4.45 -6.37
CA VAL A 171 9.13 3.57 -6.29
C VAL A 171 9.96 3.67 -7.57
N HIS A 172 9.32 3.73 -8.75
CA HIS A 172 10.04 3.95 -10.01
C HIS A 172 10.74 5.31 -10.05
N ALA A 173 10.13 6.37 -9.54
CA ALA A 173 10.75 7.70 -9.44
C ALA A 173 11.94 7.71 -8.46
N MET A 174 11.85 6.99 -7.34
CA MET A 174 12.98 6.78 -6.42
C MET A 174 14.13 6.07 -7.11
N ALA A 175 13.86 5.00 -7.88
CA ALA A 175 14.87 4.25 -8.61
C ALA A 175 15.56 5.07 -9.72
N ALA A 176 14.82 5.97 -10.38
CA ALA A 176 15.35 6.86 -11.41
C ALA A 176 16.13 8.07 -10.85
N SER A 177 16.13 8.26 -9.52
CA SER A 177 16.84 9.36 -8.89
C SER A 177 18.35 9.15 -8.96
N ARG A 178 19.10 10.21 -9.26
CA ARG A 178 20.56 10.18 -9.12
C ARG A 178 20.95 10.08 -7.64
N PRO A 179 22.02 9.36 -7.30
CA PRO A 179 22.66 9.47 -5.99
C PRO A 179 22.97 10.94 -5.71
N CYS A 180 22.73 11.39 -4.48
CA CYS A 180 22.89 12.79 -4.13
C CYS A 180 24.31 13.01 -3.58
N ASP A 181 25.08 13.90 -4.19
CA ASP A 181 26.43 14.25 -3.71
C ASP A 181 26.39 15.05 -2.39
N GLU A 182 25.23 15.62 -2.03
CA GLU A 182 25.03 16.37 -0.78
C GLU A 182 24.31 15.56 0.31
N PRO A 183 24.77 15.63 1.57
CA PRO A 183 24.14 14.95 2.70
C PRO A 183 22.75 15.52 3.01
N LEU A 184 21.76 14.64 3.12
CA LEU A 184 20.46 15.00 3.69
C LEU A 184 20.60 15.36 5.18
N PRO A 185 19.79 16.29 5.70
CA PRO A 185 19.74 16.56 7.14
C PRO A 185 19.39 15.28 7.91
N GLU A 186 20.04 15.08 9.07
CA GLU A 186 19.83 13.89 9.92
C GLU A 186 18.33 13.65 10.19
N PHE A 187 17.89 12.41 9.99
CA PHE A 187 16.56 11.97 10.40
C PHE A 187 16.46 12.04 11.93
N ARG A 188 15.71 13.03 12.45
CA ARG A 188 15.37 13.14 13.87
C ARG A 188 13.93 12.67 14.08
N PRO A 189 13.70 11.42 14.53
CA PRO A 189 12.35 10.99 14.87
C PRO A 189 11.83 11.90 15.99
N ARG A 190 10.64 12.49 15.81
CA ARG A 190 10.00 13.27 16.88
C ARG A 190 9.80 12.34 18.08
N ARG A 191 10.54 12.58 19.17
CA ARG A 191 10.20 12.01 20.47
C ARG A 191 8.82 12.56 20.85
N ARG A 192 7.81 11.71 21.01
CA ARG A 192 6.57 12.11 21.70
C ARG A 192 6.98 12.49 23.12
N ARG A 193 6.97 13.79 23.43
CA ARG A 193 7.07 14.27 24.80
C ARG A 193 5.67 14.07 25.40
N TRP A 194 5.51 13.02 26.18
CA TRP A 194 4.41 12.95 27.15
C TRP A 194 4.72 14.01 28.21
N LEU A 195 3.94 15.09 28.25
CA LEU A 195 3.83 15.93 29.44
C LEU A 195 2.59 15.41 30.19
N PRO A 196 2.71 15.04 31.47
CA PRO A 196 1.54 14.79 32.31
C PRO A 196 0.91 16.12 32.73
N ASP A 197 -0.41 16.17 32.75
CA ASP A 197 -1.18 17.06 33.63
C ASP A 197 -1.16 16.49 35.06
#